data_AF-A0A7K4XVU1-F1
#
_entry.id   AF-A0A7K4XVU1-F1
#
_cell.length_a   1.000
_cell.length_b   1.000
_cell.length_c   1.000
_cell.angle_alpha   90.00
_cell.angle_beta   90.00
_cell.angle_gamma   90.00
#
_symmetry.space_group_name_H-M   'P 1'
#
loop_
_entity.id
_entity.type
_entity.pdbx_description
1 polymer ?
#
loop_
_entity_poly.entity_id
_entity_poly.type
_entity_poly.pdbx_seq_one_letter_code
_entity_poly.pdbx_strand_id
1 'polypeptide(L)'
;ENVFNIIGAFDIPRYIYNSERKKFLPLSMTDLPGPSLFGTARDKAELFRERYSILQQRTHRHELFSPSPVVVHPDDSKSKFQLKTVETLLGNTAKVGEVIVLGMITQLKEGKFFLEDPTGVVQLDLSKAISFCYDGRAGGICWYEDGVFHVNAFGFPPTEPSANTRAFYGNINFFGGPSSTSVKASAKLKQLEEENEDAMFVFVSDVWLDQAEVLEKLHMMFSGYSSAPPTCFFFCGNFSSAPYGKNQIQSLKGSLKALADIICEYPSIHKSSRFVFVPGPEDPGPGSILPRPPLAEHITQEFRQLVPFSFFTTNPCRIQYCTQEIIIFREDLVNKMCRNCVRFPSSNMDIPSHFVKTILSQGHLSPLPLYVSPVFWAYDYSLRVYPVPDLLVTADKHDPFTVTNTDCLCINPGSFPRSGFSFKVFYPSNKTVED
;
A
#
# COMPACT_ATOMS: atom_id res chain seq x y z
N GLU A 1 -15.00 22.24 3.32
CA GLU A 1 -14.19 21.02 3.30
C GLU A 1 -15.05 19.91 2.70
N ASN A 2 -14.56 19.22 1.68
CA ASN A 2 -15.29 18.10 1.08
C ASN A 2 -15.12 16.88 1.99
N VAL A 3 -16.24 16.22 2.30
CA VAL A 3 -16.29 15.10 3.26
C VAL A 3 -15.74 13.81 2.66
N PHE A 4 -16.01 13.56 1.38
CA PHE A 4 -15.61 12.34 0.68
C PHE A 4 -14.88 12.73 -0.62
N ASN A 5 -13.63 12.30 -0.77
CA ASN A 5 -12.84 12.55 -1.97
C ASN A 5 -12.14 11.27 -2.46
N ILE A 6 -12.08 11.12 -3.77
CA ILE A 6 -11.37 10.03 -4.46
C ILE A 6 -10.13 10.64 -5.09
N ILE A 7 -8.98 10.07 -4.80
CA ILE A 7 -7.67 10.57 -5.21
C ILE A 7 -7.00 9.48 -6.05
N GLY A 8 -6.80 9.78 -7.34
CA GLY A 8 -6.06 8.92 -8.25
C GLY A 8 -4.57 8.90 -7.93
N ALA A 9 -3.88 7.81 -8.28
CA ALA A 9 -2.46 7.64 -8.01
C ALA A 9 -1.58 8.69 -8.69
N PHE A 10 -1.99 9.16 -9.87
CA PHE A 10 -1.31 10.22 -10.63
C PHE A 10 -1.54 11.62 -10.04
N ASP A 11 -2.55 11.78 -9.18
CA ASP A 11 -2.91 13.05 -8.52
C ASP A 11 -2.34 13.15 -7.10
N ILE A 12 -1.64 12.12 -6.63
CA ILE A 12 -1.00 12.12 -5.31
C ILE A 12 0.11 13.19 -5.30
N PRO A 13 0.14 14.07 -4.27
CA PRO A 13 1.15 15.12 -4.20
C PRO A 13 2.54 14.50 -3.98
N ARG A 14 3.49 14.86 -4.85
CA ARG A 14 4.87 14.39 -4.74
C ARG A 14 5.65 15.24 -3.74
N TYR A 15 6.16 14.58 -2.70
CA TYR A 15 7.07 15.17 -1.72
C TYR A 15 8.42 14.47 -1.75
N ILE A 16 9.48 15.27 -1.71
CA ILE A 16 10.88 14.83 -1.71
C ILE A 16 11.46 15.04 -0.32
N TYR A 17 12.07 14.00 0.25
CA TYR A 17 12.75 14.12 1.53
C TYR A 17 14.10 14.81 1.33
N ASN A 18 14.33 15.92 2.04
CA ASN A 18 15.62 16.59 2.09
C ASN A 18 16.34 16.20 3.39
N SER A 19 17.48 15.51 3.26
CA SER A 19 18.28 15.00 4.37
C SER A 19 18.93 16.09 5.23
N GLU A 20 19.32 17.22 4.62
CA GLU A 20 19.94 18.35 5.32
C GLU A 20 18.93 19.06 6.23
N ARG A 21 17.75 19.38 5.69
CA ARG A 21 16.65 20.04 6.40
C ARG A 21 15.83 19.08 7.25
N LYS A 22 16.00 17.77 7.05
CA LYS A 22 15.21 16.68 7.66
C LYS A 22 13.70 16.88 7.49
N LYS A 23 13.27 17.35 6.31
CA LYS A 23 11.87 17.68 6.01
C LYS A 23 11.48 17.19 4.62
N PHE A 24 10.20 16.92 4.45
CA PHE A 24 9.59 16.71 3.13
C PHE A 24 9.28 18.06 2.48
N LEU A 25 9.76 18.24 1.25
CA LEU A 25 9.52 19.43 0.44
C LEU A 25 8.58 19.06 -0.72
N PRO A 26 7.55 19.86 -1.03
CA PRO A 26 6.77 19.69 -2.25
C PRO A 26 7.70 19.70 -3.48
N LEU A 27 7.40 18.90 -4.50
CA LEU A 27 8.18 18.87 -5.74
C LEU A 27 8.37 20.28 -6.35
N SER A 28 7.33 21.12 -6.28
CA SER A 28 7.36 22.51 -6.77
C SER A 28 8.37 23.41 -6.05
N MET A 29 8.88 22.99 -4.88
CA MET A 29 9.92 23.70 -4.12
C MET A 29 11.32 23.08 -4.32
N THR A 30 11.48 22.21 -5.32
CA THR A 30 12.74 21.54 -5.64
C THR A 30 13.09 21.76 -7.11
N ASP A 31 14.36 21.61 -7.47
CA ASP A 31 14.83 21.70 -8.87
C ASP A 31 14.60 20.40 -9.68
N LEU A 32 13.84 19.45 -9.13
CA LEU A 32 13.58 18.16 -9.76
C LEU A 32 12.43 18.25 -10.78
N PRO A 33 12.53 17.56 -11.93
CA PRO A 33 11.48 17.57 -12.93
C PRO A 33 10.21 16.84 -12.45
N GLY A 34 9.10 17.19 -13.09
CA GLY A 34 7.83 16.48 -12.95
C GLY A 34 7.95 15.00 -13.34
N PRO A 35 7.15 14.10 -12.73
CA PRO A 35 7.17 12.69 -13.09
C PRO A 35 6.64 12.46 -14.51
N SER A 36 7.24 11.49 -15.21
CA SER A 36 6.84 11.05 -16.56
C SER A 36 6.69 9.53 -16.58
N LEU A 37 5.79 9.01 -17.42
CA LEU A 37 5.63 7.57 -17.62
C LEU A 37 6.91 6.94 -18.16
N PHE A 38 7.59 7.62 -19.09
CA PHE A 38 8.87 7.19 -19.64
C PHE A 38 10.00 7.93 -18.92
N GLY A 39 10.35 7.40 -17.75
CA GLY A 39 11.44 7.91 -16.93
C GLY A 39 12.83 7.68 -17.55
N THR A 40 13.80 8.44 -17.07
CA THR A 40 15.22 8.29 -17.38
C THR A 40 15.86 7.16 -16.58
N ALA A 41 17.08 6.76 -16.94
CA ALA A 41 17.86 5.80 -16.13
C ALA A 41 18.07 6.30 -14.68
N ARG A 42 18.11 7.63 -14.47
CA ARG A 42 18.20 8.22 -13.14
C ARG A 42 16.94 7.96 -12.32
N ASP A 43 15.75 8.07 -12.92
CA ASP A 43 14.49 7.80 -12.21
C ASP A 43 14.42 6.36 -11.69
N LYS A 44 14.97 5.39 -12.44
CA LYS A 44 15.09 4.00 -11.99
C LYS A 44 15.96 3.86 -10.74
N ALA A 45 17.07 4.59 -10.67
CA ALA A 45 17.96 4.56 -9.50
C ALA A 45 17.34 5.30 -8.30
N GLU A 46 16.74 6.46 -8.55
CA GLU A 46 16.11 7.28 -7.52
C GLU A 46 14.90 6.57 -6.88
N LEU A 47 14.16 5.74 -7.61
CA LEU A 47 13.13 4.87 -7.05
C LEU A 47 13.61 4.10 -5.82
N PHE A 48 14.72 3.36 -5.96
CA PHE A 48 15.24 2.57 -4.85
C PHE A 48 15.86 3.46 -3.77
N ARG A 49 16.53 4.56 -4.14
CA ARG A 49 17.10 5.52 -3.17
C ARG A 49 16.04 6.22 -2.33
N GLU A 50 14.90 6.60 -2.91
CA GLU A 50 13.77 7.18 -2.19
C GLU A 50 13.20 6.16 -1.21
N ARG A 51 12.94 4.92 -1.64
CA ARG A 51 12.49 3.83 -0.75
C ARG A 51 13.44 3.63 0.43
N TYR A 52 14.76 3.68 0.20
CA TYR A 52 15.75 3.60 1.28
C TYR A 52 15.65 4.79 2.22
N SER A 53 15.70 5.99 1.67
CA SER A 53 15.80 7.25 2.43
C SER A 53 14.61 7.43 3.38
N ILE A 54 13.41 7.02 2.95
CA ILE A 54 12.20 7.06 3.78
C ILE A 54 12.30 6.10 4.96
N LEU A 55 12.78 4.88 4.74
CA LEU A 55 12.96 3.92 5.83
C LEU A 55 14.12 4.30 6.74
N GLN A 56 15.20 4.85 6.18
CA GLN A 56 16.36 5.32 6.93
C GLN A 56 15.96 6.46 7.88
N GLN A 57 15.31 7.51 7.38
CA GLN A 57 14.88 8.62 8.23
C GLN A 57 13.88 8.17 9.31
N ARG A 58 12.99 7.23 8.98
CA ARG A 58 12.00 6.69 9.93
C ARG A 58 12.68 5.86 11.01
N THR A 59 13.63 5.02 10.63
CA THR A 59 14.38 4.18 11.56
C THR A 59 15.23 5.02 12.52
N HIS A 60 15.95 6.03 12.03
CA HIS A 60 16.76 6.90 12.89
C HIS A 60 15.94 7.69 13.92
N ARG A 61 14.65 7.90 13.68
CA ARG A 61 13.74 8.58 14.61
C ARG A 61 13.12 7.64 15.64
N HIS A 62 13.26 6.33 15.48
CA HIS A 62 12.78 5.37 16.46
C HIS A 62 13.65 5.39 17.72
N GLU A 63 13.05 5.24 18.90
CA GLU A 63 13.72 5.34 20.20
C GLU A 63 14.98 4.46 20.30
N LEU A 64 14.90 3.23 19.80
CA LEU A 64 15.99 2.25 19.80
C LEU A 64 17.22 2.65 18.95
N PHE A 65 17.06 3.56 17.98
CA PHE A 65 18.11 3.99 17.05
C PHE A 65 18.47 5.47 17.18
N SER A 66 17.71 6.22 17.98
CA SER A 66 17.95 7.64 18.25
C SER A 66 19.18 7.82 19.16
N PRO A 67 20.06 8.81 18.91
CA PRO A 67 21.19 9.09 19.79
C PRO A 67 20.72 9.42 21.22
N SER A 68 21.45 8.97 22.25
CA SER A 68 21.11 9.27 23.64
C SER A 68 21.13 10.77 23.92
N PRO A 69 20.13 11.33 24.63
CA PRO A 69 20.24 12.68 25.16
C PRO A 69 21.43 12.76 26.12
N VAL A 70 22.05 13.94 26.20
CA VAL A 70 23.29 14.22 26.96
C VAL A 70 23.12 14.00 28.47
N VAL A 71 21.89 13.93 28.97
CA VAL A 71 21.57 13.66 30.39
C VAL A 71 21.14 12.20 30.53
N VAL A 72 22.06 11.35 31.00
CA VAL A 72 21.79 9.94 31.28
C VAL A 72 21.25 9.81 32.71
N HIS A 73 19.99 9.43 32.87
CA HIS A 73 19.50 8.91 34.15
C HIS A 73 20.00 7.46 34.32
N PRO A 74 20.42 7.03 35.54
CA PRO A 74 21.08 5.74 35.74
C PRO A 74 20.25 4.48 35.42
N ASP A 75 18.93 4.62 35.28
CA ASP A 75 17.99 3.50 35.12
C ASP A 75 17.64 3.13 33.66
N ASP A 76 18.13 3.88 32.66
CA ASP A 76 17.70 3.73 31.27
C ASP A 76 18.72 2.96 30.40
N SER A 77 19.25 1.86 30.93
CA SER A 77 20.27 1.03 30.27
C SER A 77 19.70 0.10 29.19
N LYS A 78 18.82 0.61 28.31
CA LYS A 78 18.47 -0.11 27.07
C LYS A 78 19.61 0.07 26.07
N SER A 79 20.20 -1.04 25.61
CA SER A 79 21.21 -1.02 24.55
C SER A 79 20.63 -0.37 23.29
N LYS A 80 21.14 0.81 22.93
CA LYS A 80 20.76 1.50 21.70
C LYS A 80 21.49 0.89 20.52
N PHE A 81 20.81 0.82 19.38
CA PHE A 81 21.35 0.31 18.14
C PHE A 81 21.89 1.45 17.29
N GLN A 82 23.12 1.30 16.80
CA GLN A 82 23.72 2.23 15.85
C GLN A 82 23.76 1.59 14.46
N LEU A 83 23.08 2.22 13.50
CA LEU A 83 23.16 1.81 12.10
C LEU A 83 24.54 2.17 11.53
N LYS A 84 25.15 1.22 10.81
CA LYS A 84 26.33 1.46 9.97
C LYS A 84 25.95 1.34 8.49
N THR A 85 26.72 2.01 7.64
CA THR A 85 26.61 1.92 6.18
C THR A 85 27.42 0.74 5.65
N VAL A 86 27.08 0.28 4.43
CA VAL A 86 27.82 -0.80 3.76
C VAL A 86 29.27 -0.39 3.49
N GLU A 87 29.53 0.86 3.09
CA GLU A 87 30.90 1.38 2.92
C GLU A 87 31.75 1.24 4.20
N THR A 88 31.15 1.42 5.37
CA THR A 88 31.85 1.34 6.66
C THR A 88 32.32 -0.10 6.94
N LEU A 89 31.55 -1.08 6.47
CA LEU A 89 31.95 -2.49 6.54
C LEU A 89 33.08 -2.78 5.55
N LEU A 90 32.91 -2.40 4.29
CA LEU A 90 33.87 -2.68 3.22
C LEU A 90 35.22 -1.97 3.43
N GLY A 91 35.22 -0.82 4.09
CA GLY A 91 36.43 -0.08 4.45
C GLY A 91 37.20 -0.68 5.63
N ASN A 92 36.63 -1.63 6.37
CA ASN A 92 37.29 -2.25 7.51
C ASN A 92 38.00 -3.54 7.09
N THR A 93 39.30 -3.64 7.42
CA THR A 93 40.12 -4.83 7.16
C THR A 93 40.08 -5.85 8.31
N ALA A 94 39.51 -5.47 9.46
CA ALA A 94 39.39 -6.34 10.62
C ALA A 94 37.96 -6.83 10.80
N LYS A 95 37.80 -7.95 11.52
CA LYS A 95 36.50 -8.49 11.90
C LYS A 95 35.73 -7.48 12.73
N VAL A 96 34.51 -7.15 12.30
CA VAL A 96 33.61 -6.25 13.05
C VAL A 96 32.53 -7.07 13.72
N GLY A 97 32.54 -7.09 15.06
CA GLY A 97 31.48 -7.69 15.87
C GLY A 97 30.27 -6.75 16.00
N GLU A 98 29.08 -7.34 16.10
CA GLU A 98 27.79 -6.67 16.40
C GLU A 98 27.53 -5.40 15.58
N VAL A 99 27.20 -5.58 14.30
CA VAL A 99 26.82 -4.49 13.41
C VAL A 99 25.38 -4.65 12.95
N ILE A 100 24.66 -3.52 12.86
CA ILE A 100 23.35 -3.42 12.24
C ILE A 100 23.46 -2.50 11.02
N VAL A 101 23.07 -3.03 9.86
CA VAL A 101 23.02 -2.29 8.60
C VAL A 101 21.59 -2.30 8.11
N LEU A 102 21.06 -1.13 7.76
CA LEU A 102 19.83 -1.03 6.99
C LEU A 102 20.20 -1.12 5.51
N GLY A 103 19.61 -2.07 4.78
CA GLY A 103 19.84 -2.20 3.34
C GLY A 103 18.71 -2.97 2.65
N MET A 104 18.72 -2.99 1.33
CA MET A 104 17.84 -3.79 0.48
C MET A 104 18.48 -5.14 0.22
N ILE A 105 17.71 -6.21 0.43
CA ILE A 105 18.14 -7.55 0.03
C ILE A 105 18.02 -7.64 -1.49
N THR A 106 19.04 -8.18 -2.16
CA THR A 106 19.02 -8.47 -3.59
C THR A 106 19.62 -9.84 -3.87
N GLN A 107 19.08 -10.54 -4.86
CA GLN A 107 19.61 -11.81 -5.34
C GLN A 107 20.20 -11.62 -6.74
N LEU A 108 21.51 -11.39 -6.82
CA LEU A 108 22.20 -11.14 -8.09
C LEU A 108 22.55 -12.43 -8.84
N LYS A 109 22.71 -13.53 -8.10
CA LYS A 109 22.96 -14.88 -8.63
C LYS A 109 22.12 -15.86 -7.83
N GLU A 110 21.72 -16.96 -8.46
CA GLU A 110 20.96 -18.02 -7.79
C GLU A 110 21.67 -18.48 -6.50
N GLY A 111 20.91 -18.57 -5.41
CA GLY A 111 21.44 -18.86 -4.06
C GLY A 111 22.40 -17.85 -3.42
N LYS A 112 22.76 -16.73 -4.08
CA LYS A 112 23.66 -15.70 -3.52
C LYS A 112 22.92 -14.39 -3.26
N PHE A 113 22.80 -14.06 -1.99
CA PHE A 113 22.16 -12.84 -1.51
C PHE A 113 23.18 -11.74 -1.25
N PHE A 114 22.75 -10.50 -1.43
CA PHE A 114 23.52 -9.30 -1.18
C PHE A 114 22.66 -8.29 -0.43
N LEU A 115 23.33 -7.38 0.28
CA LEU A 115 22.71 -6.24 0.94
C LEU A 115 23.20 -4.97 0.27
N GLU A 116 22.27 -4.12 -0.16
CA GLU A 116 22.56 -2.90 -0.90
C GLU A 116 22.01 -1.66 -0.17
N ASP A 117 22.86 -0.66 0.02
CA ASP A 117 22.48 0.69 0.44
C ASP A 117 23.06 1.72 -0.57
N PRO A 118 22.80 3.03 -0.41
CA PRO A 118 23.35 4.03 -1.33
C PRO A 118 24.89 4.09 -1.39
N THR A 119 25.59 3.50 -0.42
CA THR A 119 27.05 3.55 -0.27
C THR A 119 27.76 2.34 -0.88
N GLY A 120 27.07 1.20 -1.02
CA GLY A 120 27.65 0.03 -1.67
C GLY A 120 26.81 -1.24 -1.56
N VAL A 121 27.46 -2.36 -1.92
CA VAL A 121 26.88 -3.70 -1.90
C VAL A 121 27.83 -4.66 -1.18
N VAL A 122 27.29 -5.50 -0.31
CA VAL A 122 28.05 -6.53 0.43
C VAL A 122 27.38 -7.90 0.29
N GLN A 123 28.18 -8.96 0.15
CA GLN A 123 27.66 -10.32 0.07
C GLN A 123 27.12 -10.76 1.43
N LEU A 124 25.93 -11.37 1.43
CA LEU A 124 25.30 -11.92 2.62
C LEU A 124 25.57 -13.42 2.76
N ASP A 125 25.91 -13.85 3.97
CA ASP A 125 25.80 -15.25 4.39
C ASP A 125 24.60 -15.39 5.34
N LEU A 126 23.59 -16.12 4.87
CA LEU A 126 22.33 -16.34 5.58
C LEU A 126 22.26 -17.71 6.26
N SER A 127 23.32 -18.52 6.19
CA SER A 127 23.32 -19.91 6.67
C SER A 127 22.83 -20.06 8.12
N LYS A 128 23.15 -19.09 8.98
CA LYS A 128 22.80 -19.08 10.42
C LYS A 128 21.71 -18.08 10.80
N ALA A 129 21.08 -17.40 9.85
CA ALA A 129 20.14 -16.32 10.15
C ALA A 129 18.84 -16.85 10.80
N ILE A 130 18.48 -16.31 11.96
CA ILE A 130 17.27 -16.59 12.73
C ILE A 130 16.34 -15.39 12.57
N SER A 131 15.50 -15.39 11.52
CA SER A 131 14.27 -14.58 11.32
C SER A 131 14.05 -14.24 9.84
N PHE A 132 12.78 -14.00 9.50
CA PHE A 132 12.22 -14.05 8.15
C PHE A 132 12.09 -12.67 7.52
N CYS A 133 12.40 -12.57 6.23
CA CYS A 133 12.04 -11.45 5.39
C CYS A 133 11.50 -11.97 4.06
N TYR A 134 10.32 -11.48 3.68
CA TYR A 134 9.99 -11.34 2.26
C TYR A 134 11.01 -10.39 1.64
N ASP A 135 11.33 -10.56 0.35
CA ASP A 135 12.21 -9.65 -0.38
C ASP A 135 11.89 -8.19 -0.01
N GLY A 136 12.86 -7.46 0.52
CA GLY A 136 12.60 -6.22 1.26
C GLY A 136 13.76 -5.76 2.12
N ARG A 137 13.71 -4.50 2.56
CA ARG A 137 14.79 -3.88 3.34
C ARG A 137 14.77 -4.42 4.78
N ALA A 138 15.90 -4.91 5.25
CA ALA A 138 16.05 -5.51 6.57
C ALA A 138 17.24 -4.90 7.32
N GLY A 139 17.14 -4.86 8.65
CA GLY A 139 18.23 -4.57 9.58
C GLY A 139 18.45 -5.78 10.48
N GLY A 140 19.72 -6.15 10.71
CA GLY A 140 20.06 -7.38 11.42
C GLY A 140 21.31 -7.25 12.27
N ILE A 141 21.38 -7.98 13.40
CA ILE A 141 22.60 -8.12 14.20
C ILE A 141 23.51 -9.13 13.49
N CYS A 142 24.72 -8.69 13.14
CA CYS A 142 25.61 -9.43 12.25
C CYS A 142 27.08 -9.25 12.65
N TRP A 143 27.95 -10.05 12.07
CA TRP A 143 29.38 -9.81 12.08
C TRP A 143 29.93 -9.83 10.65
N TYR A 144 30.97 -9.04 10.41
CA TYR A 144 31.60 -8.88 9.10
C TYR A 144 33.03 -9.39 9.13
N GLU A 145 33.40 -10.21 8.15
CA GLU A 145 34.75 -10.74 7.96
C GLU A 145 34.98 -11.01 6.47
N ASP A 146 36.17 -10.67 5.95
CA ASP A 146 36.63 -10.99 4.59
C ASP A 146 35.66 -10.68 3.43
N GLY A 147 34.96 -9.54 3.49
CA GLY A 147 34.03 -9.13 2.42
C GLY A 147 32.66 -9.80 2.47
N VAL A 148 32.40 -10.60 3.50
CA VAL A 148 31.13 -11.30 3.72
C VAL A 148 30.46 -10.81 5.00
N PHE A 149 29.17 -10.51 4.91
CA PHE A 149 28.35 -10.12 6.04
C PHE A 149 27.54 -11.32 6.53
N HIS A 150 27.94 -11.87 7.68
CA HIS A 150 27.31 -13.03 8.28
C HIS A 150 26.16 -12.60 9.19
N VAL A 151 24.93 -12.94 8.78
CA VAL A 151 23.71 -12.45 9.42
C VAL A 151 23.25 -13.43 10.49
N ASN A 152 23.11 -12.95 11.74
CA ASN A 152 22.54 -13.77 12.82
C ASN A 152 21.02 -13.61 12.91
N ALA A 153 20.48 -12.41 12.68
CA ALA A 153 19.04 -12.16 12.73
C ALA A 153 18.62 -11.11 11.70
N PHE A 154 17.39 -11.22 11.20
CA PHE A 154 16.75 -10.20 10.37
C PHE A 154 15.55 -9.57 11.07
N GLY A 155 15.40 -8.26 10.90
CA GLY A 155 14.24 -7.51 11.32
C GLY A 155 13.87 -6.46 10.28
N PHE A 156 12.59 -6.10 10.25
CA PHE A 156 12.15 -4.96 9.47
C PHE A 156 12.48 -3.65 10.20
N PRO A 157 12.70 -2.54 9.46
CA PRO A 157 12.74 -1.23 10.08
C PRO A 157 11.42 -0.97 10.82
N PRO A 158 11.45 -0.42 12.06
CA PRO A 158 10.26 -0.26 12.86
C PRO A 158 9.24 0.64 12.15
N THR A 159 7.97 0.22 12.17
CA THR A 159 6.85 0.99 11.62
C THR A 159 6.59 2.20 12.50
N GLU A 160 6.36 3.36 11.89
CA GLU A 160 6.03 4.59 12.61
C GLU A 160 4.51 4.86 12.51
N PRO A 161 3.81 4.99 13.65
CA PRO A 161 2.40 5.36 13.67
C PRO A 161 2.15 6.73 13.00
N SER A 162 0.94 6.90 12.47
CA SER A 162 0.54 8.15 11.82
C SER A 162 0.67 9.36 12.76
N ALA A 163 0.38 9.19 14.05
CA ALA A 163 0.51 10.24 15.07
C ALA A 163 1.95 10.75 15.21
N ASN A 164 2.93 9.84 15.27
CA ASN A 164 4.34 10.18 15.39
C ASN A 164 4.86 10.90 14.13
N THR A 165 4.39 10.46 12.95
CA THR A 165 4.71 11.11 11.69
C THR A 165 4.21 12.56 11.67
N ARG A 166 2.96 12.81 12.10
CA ARG A 166 2.38 14.15 12.20
C ARG A 166 3.05 15.00 13.28
N ALA A 167 3.44 14.41 14.40
CA ALA A 167 4.15 15.13 15.46
C ALA A 167 5.49 15.70 14.95
N PHE A 168 6.17 14.98 14.05
CA PHE A 168 7.46 15.42 13.51
C PHE A 168 7.33 16.34 12.31
N TYR A 169 6.49 16.00 11.33
CA TYR A 169 6.37 16.75 10.06
C TYR A 169 5.25 17.80 10.07
N GLY A 170 4.46 17.87 11.14
CA GLY A 170 3.29 18.73 11.24
C GLY A 170 2.12 18.22 10.39
N ASN A 171 1.30 19.14 9.90
CA ASN A 171 0.04 18.85 9.22
C ASN A 171 0.17 18.86 7.68
N ILE A 172 1.32 18.42 7.15
CA ILE A 172 1.52 18.29 5.70
C ILE A 172 0.52 17.28 5.14
N ASN A 173 -0.19 17.64 4.06
CA ASN A 173 -1.08 16.70 3.37
C ASN A 173 -0.27 15.79 2.44
N PHE A 174 0.24 14.68 2.98
CA PHE A 174 0.90 13.61 2.20
C PHE A 174 -0.10 12.74 1.42
N PHE A 175 -1.37 12.71 1.87
CA PHE A 175 -2.37 11.80 1.35
C PHE A 175 -2.92 12.25 0.00
N GLY A 176 -3.13 13.57 -0.14
CA GLY A 176 -3.65 14.22 -1.34
C GLY A 176 -5.08 14.73 -1.17
N GLY A 177 -5.72 15.07 -2.30
CA GLY A 177 -7.07 15.62 -2.32
C GLY A 177 -7.12 17.15 -2.13
N PRO A 178 -8.33 17.72 -1.98
CA PRO A 178 -8.53 19.17 -2.05
C PRO A 178 -7.96 19.98 -0.87
N SER A 179 -7.70 19.33 0.26
CA SER A 179 -7.20 20.00 1.47
C SER A 179 -5.73 20.38 1.32
N SER A 180 -5.35 21.58 1.76
CA SER A 180 -3.95 22.00 1.83
C SER A 180 -3.19 21.37 3.01
N THR A 181 -3.92 20.98 4.06
CA THR A 181 -3.37 20.36 5.27
C THR A 181 -3.94 18.96 5.49
N SER A 182 -3.26 18.16 6.30
CA SER A 182 -3.73 16.82 6.71
C SER A 182 -5.15 16.88 7.28
N VAL A 183 -6.06 16.09 6.72
CA VAL A 183 -7.47 16.01 7.17
C VAL A 183 -7.60 15.50 8.60
N LYS A 184 -6.61 14.72 9.10
CA LYS A 184 -6.49 14.27 10.50
C LYS A 184 -6.39 15.39 11.53
N ALA A 185 -6.11 16.62 11.11
CA ALA A 185 -6.04 17.80 11.97
C ALA A 185 -7.34 18.61 12.00
N SER A 186 -8.34 18.30 11.15
CA SER A 186 -9.60 19.05 11.10
C SER A 186 -10.58 18.56 12.16
N ALA A 187 -10.78 19.38 13.21
CA ALA A 187 -11.80 19.13 14.24
C ALA A 187 -13.22 19.09 13.65
N LYS A 188 -13.48 19.88 12.60
CA LYS A 188 -14.78 19.90 11.92
C LYS A 188 -15.08 18.58 11.22
N LEU A 189 -14.11 18.04 10.48
CA LEU A 189 -14.27 16.72 9.85
C LEU A 189 -14.39 15.62 10.90
N LYS A 190 -13.69 15.76 12.04
CA LYS A 190 -13.79 14.78 13.13
C LYS A 190 -15.21 14.74 13.72
N GLN A 191 -15.82 15.89 13.95
CA GLN A 191 -17.21 15.97 14.41
C GLN A 191 -18.17 15.32 13.41
N LEU A 192 -18.04 15.62 12.11
CA LEU A 192 -18.90 15.02 11.07
C LEU A 192 -18.73 13.50 10.93
N GLU A 193 -17.55 12.99 11.23
CA GLU A 193 -17.26 11.55 11.25
C GLU A 193 -17.99 10.84 12.39
N GLU A 194 -18.01 11.46 13.57
CA GLU A 194 -18.66 10.94 14.78
C GLU A 194 -20.18 11.07 14.71
N GLU A 195 -20.70 12.13 14.10
CA GLU A 195 -22.15 12.35 13.93
C GLU A 195 -22.78 11.39 12.90
N ASN A 196 -22.02 10.89 11.93
CA ASN A 196 -22.54 10.01 10.87
C ASN A 196 -22.25 8.54 11.17
N GLU A 197 -22.95 7.99 12.19
CA GLU A 197 -22.82 6.60 12.61
C GLU A 197 -23.22 5.59 11.52
N ASP A 198 -24.17 5.97 10.65
CA ASP A 198 -24.69 5.16 9.54
C ASP A 198 -23.75 5.11 8.33
N ALA A 199 -22.63 5.83 8.37
CA ALA A 199 -21.64 5.78 7.31
C ALA A 199 -21.10 4.35 7.15
N MET A 200 -21.11 3.85 5.91
CA MET A 200 -20.78 2.47 5.62
C MET A 200 -20.10 2.33 4.25
N PHE A 201 -18.99 1.60 4.21
CA PHE A 201 -18.26 1.27 2.98
C PHE A 201 -18.22 -0.23 2.74
N VAL A 202 -18.64 -0.65 1.55
CA VAL A 202 -18.66 -2.07 1.16
C VAL A 202 -17.53 -2.31 0.15
N PHE A 203 -16.66 -3.26 0.41
CA PHE A 203 -15.53 -3.62 -0.45
C PHE A 203 -15.73 -5.03 -1.03
N VAL A 204 -15.71 -5.11 -2.36
CA VAL A 204 -15.83 -6.37 -3.10
C VAL A 204 -14.70 -6.44 -4.12
N SER A 205 -14.08 -7.60 -4.28
CA SER A 205 -12.95 -7.81 -5.21
C SER A 205 -13.21 -8.97 -6.17
N ASP A 206 -12.59 -8.91 -7.35
CA ASP A 206 -12.83 -9.83 -8.47
C ASP A 206 -14.32 -9.94 -8.83
N VAL A 207 -14.96 -8.78 -9.03
CA VAL A 207 -16.36 -8.70 -9.41
C VAL A 207 -16.53 -9.12 -10.88
N TRP A 208 -16.50 -10.42 -11.17
CA TRP A 208 -16.64 -10.99 -12.52
C TRP A 208 -18.05 -10.79 -13.08
N LEU A 209 -18.27 -9.66 -13.74
CA LEU A 209 -19.58 -9.23 -14.25
C LEU A 209 -20.09 -10.03 -15.45
N ASP A 210 -19.25 -10.92 -16.00
CA ASP A 210 -19.60 -11.89 -17.03
C ASP A 210 -20.23 -13.18 -16.46
N GLN A 211 -20.19 -13.39 -15.15
CA GLN A 211 -20.76 -14.55 -14.48
C GLN A 211 -22.18 -14.24 -13.97
N ALA A 212 -23.16 -15.05 -14.39
CA ALA A 212 -24.55 -14.89 -13.99
C ALA A 212 -24.74 -15.00 -12.46
N GLU A 213 -24.01 -15.92 -11.81
CA GLU A 213 -24.05 -16.11 -10.36
C GLU A 213 -23.56 -14.87 -9.60
N VAL A 214 -22.54 -14.17 -10.12
CA VAL A 214 -22.06 -12.91 -9.52
C VAL A 214 -23.14 -11.84 -9.60
N LEU A 215 -23.80 -11.68 -10.75
CA LEU A 215 -24.89 -10.71 -10.91
C LEU A 215 -26.09 -11.02 -9.98
N GLU A 216 -26.45 -12.29 -9.83
CA GLU A 216 -27.50 -12.71 -8.89
C GLU A 216 -27.15 -12.35 -7.44
N LYS A 217 -25.90 -12.56 -7.03
CA LYS A 217 -25.44 -12.20 -5.68
C LYS A 217 -25.35 -10.70 -5.48
N LEU A 218 -25.03 -9.92 -6.52
CA LEU A 218 -25.12 -8.47 -6.47
C LEU A 218 -26.56 -7.98 -6.31
N HIS A 219 -27.54 -8.59 -7.00
CA HIS A 219 -28.97 -8.33 -6.73
C HIS A 219 -29.32 -8.59 -5.27
N MET A 220 -28.92 -9.75 -4.73
CA MET A 220 -29.17 -10.10 -3.33
C MET A 220 -28.57 -9.09 -2.37
N MET A 221 -27.33 -8.64 -2.62
CA MET A 221 -26.65 -7.61 -1.83
C MET A 221 -27.39 -6.26 -1.91
N PHE A 222 -27.78 -5.80 -3.09
CA PHE A 222 -28.51 -4.54 -3.25
C PHE A 222 -29.91 -4.59 -2.63
N SER A 223 -30.59 -5.73 -2.73
CA SER A 223 -31.86 -5.98 -2.03
C SER A 223 -31.69 -5.88 -0.51
N GLY A 224 -30.65 -6.52 0.05
CA GLY A 224 -30.34 -6.46 1.48
C GLY A 224 -30.02 -5.05 1.98
N TYR A 225 -29.28 -4.26 1.20
CA TYR A 225 -28.94 -2.87 1.53
C TYR A 225 -30.01 -1.84 1.14
N SER A 226 -31.10 -2.24 0.50
CA SER A 226 -32.11 -1.28 0.03
C SER A 226 -32.77 -0.50 1.16
N SER A 227 -32.83 -1.07 2.37
CA SER A 227 -33.33 -0.43 3.59
C SER A 227 -32.34 0.56 4.21
N ALA A 228 -31.04 0.28 4.10
CA ALA A 228 -29.94 1.07 4.65
C ALA A 228 -28.80 1.16 3.61
N PRO A 229 -28.93 2.04 2.60
CA PRO A 229 -27.95 2.12 1.51
C PRO A 229 -26.58 2.54 2.03
N PRO A 230 -25.49 1.81 1.74
CA PRO A 230 -24.15 2.21 2.14
C PRO A 230 -23.74 3.53 1.47
N THR A 231 -22.82 4.23 2.12
CA THR A 231 -22.26 5.49 1.59
C THR A 231 -21.51 5.27 0.28
N CYS A 232 -20.79 4.14 0.16
CA CYS A 232 -20.05 3.78 -1.04
C CYS A 232 -19.83 2.28 -1.19
N PHE A 233 -20.01 1.77 -2.41
CA PHE A 233 -19.52 0.47 -2.85
C PHE A 233 -18.18 0.64 -3.57
N PHE A 234 -17.18 -0.13 -3.16
CA PHE A 234 -15.88 -0.24 -3.81
C PHE A 234 -15.79 -1.58 -4.53
N PHE A 235 -15.96 -1.53 -5.85
CA PHE A 235 -15.79 -2.69 -6.72
C PHE A 235 -14.37 -2.71 -7.27
N CYS A 236 -13.57 -3.63 -6.73
CA CYS A 236 -12.24 -3.90 -7.22
C CYS A 236 -12.32 -4.96 -8.33
N GLY A 237 -11.58 -4.74 -9.42
CA GLY A 237 -11.42 -5.72 -10.49
C GLY A 237 -10.79 -7.02 -9.98
N ASN A 238 -10.58 -8.04 -10.81
CA ASN A 238 -10.86 -8.05 -12.24
C ASN A 238 -12.38 -8.07 -12.49
N PHE A 239 -12.85 -7.39 -13.55
CA PHE A 239 -14.28 -7.29 -13.88
C PHE A 239 -14.78 -8.38 -14.84
N SER A 240 -13.90 -9.27 -15.29
CA SER A 240 -14.24 -10.43 -16.11
C SER A 240 -13.48 -11.65 -15.64
N SER A 241 -14.15 -12.80 -15.64
CA SER A 241 -13.56 -14.11 -15.36
C SER A 241 -12.67 -14.63 -16.49
N ALA A 242 -12.91 -14.16 -17.72
CA ALA A 242 -12.18 -14.54 -18.93
C ALA A 242 -11.55 -13.30 -19.60
N PRO A 243 -10.38 -12.84 -19.14
CA PRO A 243 -9.71 -11.64 -19.67
C PRO A 243 -9.09 -11.83 -21.06
N TYR A 244 -9.46 -12.89 -21.78
CA TYR A 244 -8.87 -13.27 -23.06
C TYR A 244 -9.89 -13.12 -24.19
N GLY A 245 -9.44 -12.58 -25.32
CA GLY A 245 -10.21 -12.59 -26.57
C GLY A 245 -10.33 -11.23 -27.26
N LYS A 246 -10.57 -11.26 -28.57
CA LYS A 246 -10.66 -10.06 -29.42
C LYS A 246 -11.82 -9.13 -29.03
N ASN A 247 -12.82 -9.65 -28.33
CA ASN A 247 -14.03 -8.93 -27.94
C ASN A 247 -14.07 -8.55 -26.45
N GLN A 248 -12.93 -8.60 -25.74
CA GLN A 248 -12.86 -8.32 -24.29
C GLN A 248 -13.53 -6.99 -23.92
N ILE A 249 -13.19 -5.91 -24.65
CA ILE A 249 -13.75 -4.57 -24.41
C ILE A 249 -15.27 -4.56 -24.64
N GLN A 250 -15.75 -5.20 -25.71
CA GLN A 250 -17.18 -5.23 -26.01
C GLN A 250 -17.96 -6.07 -24.99
N SER A 251 -17.38 -7.17 -24.52
CA SER A 251 -17.95 -8.00 -23.46
C SER A 251 -18.05 -7.21 -22.16
N LEU A 252 -16.96 -6.53 -21.76
CA LEU A 252 -16.94 -5.72 -20.55
C LEU A 252 -17.97 -4.58 -20.61
N LYS A 253 -18.17 -3.93 -21.77
CA LYS A 253 -19.25 -2.95 -21.97
C LYS A 253 -20.62 -3.55 -21.71
N GLY A 254 -20.89 -4.74 -22.27
CA GLY A 254 -22.14 -5.46 -22.05
C GLY A 254 -22.35 -5.82 -20.56
N SER A 255 -21.30 -6.29 -19.90
CA SER A 255 -21.33 -6.64 -18.48
C SER A 255 -21.52 -5.42 -17.57
N LEU A 256 -20.89 -4.28 -17.87
CA LEU A 256 -21.13 -3.02 -17.17
C LEU A 256 -22.56 -2.55 -17.37
N LYS A 257 -23.11 -2.64 -18.59
CA LYS A 257 -24.51 -2.32 -18.85
C LYS A 257 -25.45 -3.16 -18.01
N ALA A 258 -25.23 -4.48 -17.95
CA ALA A 258 -26.02 -5.37 -17.10
C ALA A 258 -25.96 -4.92 -15.63
N LEU A 259 -24.77 -4.61 -15.10
CA LEU A 259 -24.63 -4.07 -13.74
C LEU A 259 -25.39 -2.75 -13.54
N ALA A 260 -25.36 -1.84 -14.53
CA ALA A 260 -26.08 -0.58 -14.46
C ALA A 260 -27.60 -0.79 -14.42
N ASP A 261 -28.12 -1.71 -15.22
CA ASP A 261 -29.53 -2.08 -15.23
C ASP A 261 -29.96 -2.60 -13.85
N ILE A 262 -29.16 -3.48 -13.24
CA ILE A 262 -29.37 -3.98 -11.87
C ILE A 262 -29.41 -2.84 -10.85
N ILE A 263 -28.44 -1.91 -10.89
CA ILE A 263 -28.41 -0.77 -9.96
C ILE A 263 -29.67 0.10 -10.13
N CYS A 264 -30.14 0.29 -11.37
CA CYS A 264 -31.33 1.08 -11.66
C CYS A 264 -32.62 0.45 -11.11
N GLU A 265 -32.67 -0.88 -10.94
CA GLU A 265 -33.80 -1.58 -10.32
C GLU A 265 -33.94 -1.31 -8.81
N TYR A 266 -32.90 -0.78 -8.15
CA TYR A 266 -32.89 -0.41 -6.73
C TYR A 266 -32.76 1.12 -6.54
N PRO A 267 -33.86 1.90 -6.60
CA PRO A 267 -33.80 3.36 -6.57
C PRO A 267 -33.18 3.95 -5.29
N SER A 268 -33.30 3.27 -4.15
CA SER A 268 -32.72 3.73 -2.87
C SER A 268 -31.19 3.70 -2.93
N ILE A 269 -30.62 2.60 -3.44
CA ILE A 269 -29.19 2.45 -3.69
C ILE A 269 -28.73 3.45 -4.76
N HIS A 270 -29.42 3.49 -5.91
CA HIS A 270 -29.02 4.31 -7.06
C HIS A 270 -28.92 5.81 -6.69
N LYS A 271 -29.82 6.32 -5.84
CA LYS A 271 -29.83 7.75 -5.45
C LYS A 271 -28.89 8.08 -4.29
N SER A 272 -28.57 7.12 -3.44
CA SER A 272 -27.88 7.37 -2.16
C SER A 272 -26.43 6.91 -2.16
N SER A 273 -26.15 5.77 -2.77
CA SER A 273 -24.84 5.13 -2.76
C SER A 273 -23.95 5.62 -3.89
N ARG A 274 -22.65 5.73 -3.61
CA ARG A 274 -21.61 5.96 -4.61
C ARG A 274 -21.00 4.63 -5.04
N PHE A 275 -20.49 4.56 -6.26
CA PHE A 275 -19.83 3.37 -6.79
C PHE A 275 -18.42 3.74 -7.26
N VAL A 276 -17.40 3.13 -6.66
CA VAL A 276 -16.00 3.34 -7.03
C VAL A 276 -15.45 2.06 -7.62
N PHE A 277 -14.93 2.16 -8.85
CA PHE A 277 -14.35 1.05 -9.58
C PHE A 277 -12.83 1.17 -9.60
N VAL A 278 -12.15 0.19 -9.02
CA VAL A 278 -10.67 0.10 -8.97
C VAL A 278 -10.22 -1.02 -9.92
N PRO A 279 -9.48 -0.73 -11.00
CA PRO A 279 -9.15 -1.72 -12.01
C PRO A 279 -8.15 -2.77 -11.50
N GLY A 280 -8.43 -4.03 -11.81
CA GLY A 280 -7.55 -5.17 -11.57
C GLY A 280 -6.44 -5.32 -12.61
N PRO A 281 -5.50 -6.27 -12.41
CA PRO A 281 -4.33 -6.42 -13.30
C PRO A 281 -4.68 -7.02 -14.66
N GLU A 282 -5.83 -7.68 -14.79
CA GLU A 282 -6.26 -8.34 -16.04
C GLU A 282 -7.34 -7.53 -16.80
N ASP A 283 -7.73 -6.38 -16.26
CA ASP A 283 -8.69 -5.48 -16.90
C ASP A 283 -8.06 -4.73 -18.09
N PRO A 284 -8.87 -4.26 -19.07
CA PRO A 284 -8.37 -3.54 -20.24
C PRO A 284 -7.56 -2.28 -19.89
N GLY A 285 -6.33 -2.20 -20.39
CA GLY A 285 -5.41 -1.09 -20.17
C GLY A 285 -3.97 -1.58 -19.99
N PRO A 286 -3.03 -0.71 -19.57
CA PRO A 286 -1.68 -1.12 -19.20
C PRO A 286 -1.70 -1.80 -17.82
N GLY A 287 -2.33 -2.98 -17.73
CA GLY A 287 -2.66 -3.66 -16.48
C GLY A 287 -1.48 -4.22 -15.68
N SER A 288 -0.32 -4.41 -16.33
CA SER A 288 0.86 -5.05 -15.71
C SER A 288 1.84 -4.10 -15.03
N ILE A 289 1.66 -2.77 -15.17
CA ILE A 289 2.58 -1.74 -14.63
C ILE A 289 1.82 -0.83 -13.67
N LEU A 290 2.39 -0.57 -12.50
CA LEU A 290 1.81 0.30 -11.48
C LEU A 290 2.40 1.73 -11.52
N PRO A 291 1.63 2.77 -11.13
CA PRO A 291 0.18 2.75 -10.96
C PRO A 291 -0.55 2.55 -12.28
N ARG A 292 -1.70 1.90 -12.23
CA ARG A 292 -2.56 1.67 -13.41
C ARG A 292 -3.55 2.82 -13.56
N PRO A 293 -3.80 3.31 -14.79
CA PRO A 293 -4.86 4.27 -15.04
C PRO A 293 -6.24 3.64 -14.84
N PRO A 294 -7.30 4.46 -14.71
CA PRO A 294 -8.67 3.97 -14.76
C PRO A 294 -9.00 3.28 -16.08
N LEU A 295 -10.10 2.52 -16.10
CA LEU A 295 -10.69 2.04 -17.34
C LEU A 295 -10.97 3.21 -18.28
N ALA A 296 -10.65 3.03 -19.56
CA ALA A 296 -10.80 4.08 -20.56
C ALA A 296 -12.25 4.56 -20.66
N GLU A 297 -12.44 5.88 -20.87
CA GLU A 297 -13.77 6.49 -20.81
C GLU A 297 -14.75 5.87 -21.81
N HIS A 298 -14.28 5.51 -23.00
CA HIS A 298 -15.09 4.86 -24.03
C HIS A 298 -15.70 3.52 -23.60
N ILE A 299 -15.15 2.86 -22.57
CA ILE A 299 -15.66 1.61 -21.97
C ILE A 299 -16.76 1.95 -20.97
N THR A 300 -16.55 3.00 -20.17
CA THR A 300 -17.36 3.33 -18.99
C THR A 300 -18.46 4.37 -19.24
N GLN A 301 -18.46 5.03 -20.40
CA GLN A 301 -19.34 6.17 -20.68
C GLN A 301 -20.82 5.84 -20.54
N GLU A 302 -21.28 4.71 -21.09
CA GLU A 302 -22.68 4.27 -20.98
C GLU A 302 -23.06 4.01 -19.52
N PHE A 303 -22.19 3.35 -18.75
CA PHE A 303 -22.40 3.11 -17.32
C PHE A 303 -22.54 4.42 -16.53
N ARG A 304 -21.64 5.38 -16.75
CA ARG A 304 -21.66 6.67 -16.04
C ARG A 304 -22.90 7.51 -16.35
N GLN A 305 -23.49 7.34 -17.53
CA GLN A 305 -24.74 8.00 -17.89
C GLN A 305 -25.93 7.41 -17.15
N LEU A 306 -25.96 6.08 -16.98
CA LEU A 306 -27.01 5.37 -16.24
C LEU A 306 -26.86 5.53 -14.73
N VAL A 307 -25.63 5.51 -14.21
CA VAL A 307 -25.30 5.60 -12.78
C VAL A 307 -24.37 6.81 -12.56
N PRO A 308 -24.91 8.03 -12.33
CA PRO A 308 -24.13 9.26 -12.28
C PRO A 308 -23.20 9.35 -11.05
N PHE A 309 -23.52 8.65 -9.96
CA PHE A 309 -22.66 8.57 -8.76
C PHE A 309 -21.60 7.47 -8.86
N SER A 310 -21.05 7.26 -10.06
CA SER A 310 -20.00 6.28 -10.32
C SER A 310 -18.67 6.93 -10.69
N PHE A 311 -17.59 6.36 -10.18
CA PHE A 311 -16.23 6.87 -10.35
C PHE A 311 -15.28 5.71 -10.68
N PHE A 312 -14.67 5.76 -11.85
CA PHE A 312 -13.62 4.82 -12.25
C PHE A 312 -12.27 5.47 -11.98
N THR A 313 -11.47 4.89 -11.08
CA THR A 313 -10.22 5.46 -10.58
C THR A 313 -9.01 4.59 -10.93
N THR A 314 -7.83 5.03 -10.55
CA THR A 314 -6.57 4.30 -10.74
C THR A 314 -6.46 3.09 -9.82
N ASN A 315 -5.44 2.26 -10.03
CA ASN A 315 -5.03 1.26 -9.05
C ASN A 315 -3.52 1.36 -8.75
N PRO A 316 -3.10 1.60 -7.49
CA PRO A 316 -3.95 1.86 -6.32
C PRO A 316 -4.73 3.17 -6.44
N CYS A 317 -5.65 3.40 -5.51
CA CYS A 317 -6.27 4.70 -5.29
C CYS A 317 -6.33 5.02 -3.79
N ARG A 318 -6.59 6.29 -3.49
CA ARG A 318 -6.71 6.80 -2.13
C ARG A 318 -8.09 7.41 -1.96
N ILE A 319 -8.77 7.06 -0.87
CA ILE A 319 -10.06 7.60 -0.50
C ILE A 319 -9.88 8.37 0.80
N GLN A 320 -10.29 9.62 0.79
CA GLN A 320 -10.37 10.42 2.00
C GLN A 320 -11.84 10.53 2.40
N TYR A 321 -12.16 10.11 3.61
CA TYR A 321 -13.48 10.28 4.22
C TYR A 321 -13.33 10.92 5.60
N CYS A 322 -13.90 12.10 5.79
CA CYS A 322 -13.72 12.91 7.00
C CYS A 322 -12.22 12.99 7.40
N THR A 323 -11.85 12.51 8.58
CA THR A 323 -10.46 12.53 9.03
C THR A 323 -9.66 11.29 8.61
N GLN A 324 -10.30 10.33 7.95
CA GLN A 324 -9.73 9.03 7.65
C GLN A 324 -9.12 8.94 6.26
N GLU A 325 -8.01 8.23 6.23
CA GLU A 325 -7.19 7.95 5.06
C GLU A 325 -7.31 6.47 4.72
N ILE A 326 -7.86 6.14 3.55
CA ILE A 326 -8.09 4.77 3.09
C ILE A 326 -7.31 4.52 1.80
N ILE A 327 -6.43 3.53 1.77
CA ILE A 327 -5.72 3.11 0.55
C ILE A 327 -6.35 1.84 0.03
N ILE A 328 -6.74 1.81 -1.24
CA ILE A 328 -7.27 0.61 -1.90
C ILE A 328 -6.29 0.17 -2.98
N PHE A 329 -5.91 -1.11 -2.92
CA PHE A 329 -4.96 -1.70 -3.85
C PHE A 329 -5.41 -3.08 -4.29
N ARG A 330 -5.67 -3.24 -5.60
CA ARG A 330 -6.05 -4.51 -6.22
C ARG A 330 -4.83 -5.20 -6.85
N GLU A 331 -4.31 -6.22 -6.19
CA GLU A 331 -3.18 -7.00 -6.69
C GLU A 331 -3.14 -8.39 -6.05
N ASP A 332 -2.66 -9.40 -6.77
CA ASP A 332 -2.45 -10.74 -6.24
C ASP A 332 -1.09 -10.81 -5.52
N LEU A 333 -0.92 -9.95 -4.51
CA LEU A 333 0.34 -9.59 -3.92
C LEU A 333 0.87 -10.64 -2.95
N VAL A 334 0.00 -11.28 -2.15
CA VAL A 334 0.42 -12.33 -1.18
C VAL A 334 1.18 -13.43 -1.91
N ASN A 335 0.63 -13.91 -3.04
CA ASN A 335 1.26 -14.93 -3.86
C ASN A 335 2.57 -14.44 -4.51
N LYS A 336 2.64 -13.17 -4.95
CA LYS A 336 3.88 -12.58 -5.49
C LYS A 336 4.97 -12.51 -4.42
N MET A 337 4.61 -12.14 -3.20
CA MET A 337 5.51 -12.10 -2.05
C MET A 337 5.99 -13.50 -1.68
N CYS A 338 5.09 -14.47 -1.54
CA CYS A 338 5.45 -15.86 -1.20
C CYS A 338 6.42 -16.48 -2.22
N ARG A 339 6.26 -16.22 -3.52
CA ARG A 339 7.16 -16.71 -4.57
C ARG A 339 8.55 -16.08 -4.55
N ASN A 340 8.71 -14.91 -3.91
CA ASN A 340 9.98 -14.19 -3.81
C ASN A 340 10.45 -14.11 -2.35
N CYS A 341 9.95 -14.98 -1.47
CA CYS A 341 10.47 -15.08 -0.11
C CYS A 341 11.93 -15.53 -0.11
N VAL A 342 12.75 -14.90 0.73
CA VAL A 342 14.07 -15.46 1.07
C VAL A 342 13.90 -16.78 1.84
N ARG A 343 12.93 -16.80 2.76
CA ARG A 343 12.50 -17.98 3.53
C ARG A 343 11.01 -17.90 3.84
N PHE A 344 10.35 -19.05 3.93
CA PHE A 344 8.97 -19.14 4.40
C PHE A 344 8.84 -18.63 5.82
N PRO A 345 7.84 -17.80 6.17
CA PRO A 345 7.62 -17.34 7.54
C PRO A 345 7.47 -18.51 8.52
N SER A 346 7.79 -18.26 9.80
CA SER A 346 7.53 -19.23 10.86
C SER A 346 6.05 -19.53 10.98
N SER A 347 5.72 -20.78 11.31
CA SER A 347 4.33 -21.23 11.53
C SER A 347 3.65 -20.63 12.77
N ASN A 348 4.34 -19.76 13.52
CA ASN A 348 3.83 -19.12 14.74
C ASN A 348 2.95 -17.88 14.47
N MET A 349 2.95 -17.37 13.24
CA MET A 349 2.15 -16.23 12.82
C MET A 349 1.58 -16.56 11.43
N ASP A 350 0.33 -16.21 11.23
CA ASP A 350 -0.37 -16.46 9.97
C ASP A 350 0.18 -15.57 8.85
N ILE A 351 0.02 -16.04 7.61
CA ILE A 351 0.51 -15.35 6.42
C ILE A 351 -0.04 -13.93 6.29
N PRO A 352 -1.34 -13.66 6.54
CA PRO A 352 -1.89 -12.30 6.54
C PRO A 352 -1.18 -11.34 7.50
N SER A 353 -0.93 -11.74 8.75
CA SER A 353 -0.24 -10.88 9.72
C SER A 353 1.20 -10.58 9.31
N HIS A 354 1.90 -11.58 8.77
CA HIS A 354 3.25 -11.41 8.22
C HIS A 354 3.26 -10.47 7.01
N PHE A 355 2.28 -10.63 6.11
CA PHE A 355 2.08 -9.79 4.94
C PHE A 355 1.84 -8.33 5.33
N VAL A 356 0.89 -8.07 6.22
CA VAL A 356 0.56 -6.72 6.71
C VAL A 356 1.76 -6.07 7.40
N LYS A 357 2.46 -6.81 8.26
CA LYS A 357 3.69 -6.34 8.89
C LYS A 357 4.73 -5.94 7.85
N THR A 358 4.87 -6.72 6.77
CA THR A 358 5.81 -6.42 5.68
C THR A 358 5.43 -5.11 4.97
N ILE A 359 4.18 -4.94 4.55
CA ILE A 359 3.72 -3.74 3.82
C ILE A 359 3.93 -2.47 4.64
N LEU A 360 3.49 -2.46 5.90
CA LEU A 360 3.60 -1.29 6.77
C LEU A 360 5.05 -1.00 7.16
N SER A 361 5.84 -2.05 7.43
CA SER A 361 7.25 -1.86 7.76
C SER A 361 8.06 -1.41 6.54
N GLN A 362 7.72 -1.82 5.31
CA GLN A 362 8.35 -1.28 4.11
C GLN A 362 7.79 0.09 3.71
N GLY A 363 6.63 0.48 4.25
CA GLY A 363 5.96 1.74 3.90
C GLY A 363 5.62 1.83 2.41
N HIS A 364 5.38 0.70 1.76
CA HIS A 364 5.25 0.61 0.30
C HIS A 364 4.33 -0.57 -0.09
N LEU A 365 3.43 -0.35 -1.04
CA LEU A 365 2.45 -1.36 -1.49
C LEU A 365 3.11 -2.51 -2.26
N SER A 366 4.17 -2.25 -3.02
CA SER A 366 4.90 -3.26 -3.79
C SER A 366 6.40 -3.30 -3.43
N PRO A 367 6.76 -3.81 -2.24
CA PRO A 367 8.16 -3.91 -1.81
C PRO A 367 8.87 -5.09 -2.49
N LEU A 368 8.69 -5.24 -3.81
CA LEU A 368 9.23 -6.31 -4.63
C LEU A 368 10.12 -5.72 -5.73
N PRO A 369 11.01 -6.54 -6.33
CA PRO A 369 11.78 -6.13 -7.49
C PRO A 369 10.90 -5.74 -8.69
N LEU A 370 11.41 -4.85 -9.54
CA LEU A 370 10.68 -4.34 -10.72
C LEU A 370 10.32 -5.43 -11.74
N TYR A 371 11.03 -6.56 -11.79
CA TYR A 371 10.69 -7.67 -12.68
C TYR A 371 9.50 -8.51 -12.15
N VAL A 372 9.21 -8.43 -10.84
CA VAL A 372 8.05 -9.10 -10.21
C VAL A 372 6.84 -8.16 -10.17
N SER A 373 7.08 -6.89 -9.83
CA SER A 373 6.08 -5.84 -9.77
C SER A 373 6.59 -4.62 -10.54
N PRO A 374 6.29 -4.55 -11.85
CA PRO A 374 6.68 -3.41 -12.68
C PRO A 374 6.02 -2.12 -12.20
N VAL A 375 6.81 -1.05 -12.10
CA VAL A 375 6.37 0.28 -11.67
C VAL A 375 6.92 1.33 -12.64
N PHE A 376 6.12 2.34 -12.98
CA PHE A 376 6.60 3.54 -13.65
C PHE A 376 7.56 4.28 -12.71
N TRP A 377 8.85 4.35 -13.06
CA TRP A 377 9.90 4.69 -12.10
C TRP A 377 9.68 6.03 -11.39
N ALA A 378 9.26 7.05 -12.13
CA ALA A 378 9.01 8.39 -11.59
C ALA A 378 7.73 8.48 -10.73
N TYR A 379 6.86 7.46 -10.75
CA TYR A 379 5.60 7.40 -10.00
C TYR A 379 5.64 6.44 -8.81
N ASP A 380 6.79 5.88 -8.45
CA ASP A 380 6.92 4.96 -7.31
C ASP A 380 6.36 5.56 -6.00
N TYR A 381 6.53 6.87 -5.81
CA TYR A 381 6.04 7.59 -4.63
C TYR A 381 4.53 7.45 -4.39
N SER A 382 3.72 7.23 -5.43
CA SER A 382 2.28 7.04 -5.31
C SER A 382 1.89 5.69 -4.71
N LEU A 383 2.80 4.71 -4.71
CA LEU A 383 2.61 3.39 -4.11
C LEU A 383 3.03 3.35 -2.63
N ARG A 384 3.35 4.51 -2.06
CA ARG A 384 3.82 4.66 -0.68
C ARG A 384 2.67 4.50 0.32
N VAL A 385 2.94 3.74 1.38
CA VAL A 385 2.09 3.53 2.57
C VAL A 385 2.74 4.22 3.77
N TYR A 386 3.16 5.47 3.56
CA TYR A 386 3.79 6.31 4.57
C TYR A 386 3.42 7.79 4.30
N PRO A 387 2.81 8.51 5.26
CA PRO A 387 2.37 8.04 6.58
C PRO A 387 1.39 6.86 6.53
N VAL A 388 1.29 6.13 7.63
CA VAL A 388 0.41 4.96 7.75
C VAL A 388 -1.07 5.40 7.69
N PRO A 389 -1.91 4.81 6.80
CA PRO A 389 -3.33 5.15 6.68
C PRO A 389 -4.16 4.60 7.85
N ASP A 390 -5.45 4.95 7.93
CA ASP A 390 -6.39 4.34 8.89
C ASP A 390 -6.83 2.96 8.41
N LEU A 391 -7.08 2.82 7.11
CA LEU A 391 -7.49 1.56 6.48
C LEU A 391 -6.66 1.30 5.22
N LEU A 392 -6.12 0.09 5.11
CA LEU A 392 -5.47 -0.44 3.93
C LEU A 392 -6.30 -1.63 3.41
N VAL A 393 -6.86 -1.49 2.21
CA VAL A 393 -7.62 -2.53 1.53
C VAL A 393 -6.72 -3.18 0.49
N THR A 394 -6.23 -4.38 0.77
CA THR A 394 -5.49 -5.21 -0.18
C THR A 394 -6.46 -6.20 -0.81
N ALA A 395 -7.12 -5.79 -1.88
CA ALA A 395 -7.98 -6.64 -2.68
C ALA A 395 -7.11 -7.70 -3.38
N ASP A 396 -7.02 -8.88 -2.78
CA ASP A 396 -6.20 -10.00 -3.24
C ASP A 396 -7.12 -11.21 -3.48
N LYS A 397 -6.70 -12.13 -4.36
CA LYS A 397 -7.38 -13.41 -4.52
C LYS A 397 -7.12 -14.40 -3.40
N HIS A 398 -6.18 -14.10 -2.51
CA HIS A 398 -5.96 -14.86 -1.28
C HIS A 398 -7.22 -14.83 -0.39
N ASP A 399 -7.26 -15.73 0.60
CA ASP A 399 -8.41 -15.84 1.50
C ASP A 399 -8.68 -14.49 2.20
N PRO A 400 -9.97 -14.15 2.44
CA PRO A 400 -10.33 -12.92 3.13
C PRO A 400 -9.70 -12.84 4.53
N PHE A 401 -9.28 -11.65 4.95
CA PHE A 401 -8.73 -11.43 6.29
C PHE A 401 -8.97 -10.01 6.79
N THR A 402 -8.86 -9.85 8.11
CA THR A 402 -8.83 -8.55 8.81
C THR A 402 -7.70 -8.60 9.83
N VAL A 403 -6.73 -7.70 9.72
CA VAL A 403 -5.57 -7.62 10.63
C VAL A 403 -5.34 -6.16 11.01
N THR A 404 -5.12 -5.89 12.28
CA THR A 404 -4.74 -4.56 12.77
C THR A 404 -3.25 -4.53 13.11
N ASN A 405 -2.51 -3.55 12.59
CA ASN A 405 -1.10 -3.37 12.90
C ASN A 405 -0.73 -1.88 12.89
N THR A 406 -0.02 -1.42 13.92
CA THR A 406 0.45 -0.02 14.05
C THR A 406 -0.66 1.01 13.75
N ASP A 407 -1.82 0.85 14.41
CA ASP A 407 -3.01 1.72 14.26
C ASP A 407 -3.60 1.78 12.84
N CYS A 408 -3.21 0.87 11.95
CA CYS A 408 -3.78 0.68 10.62
C CYS A 408 -4.60 -0.60 10.61
N LEU A 409 -5.85 -0.49 10.19
CA LEU A 409 -6.67 -1.65 9.86
C LEU A 409 -6.31 -2.10 8.45
N CYS A 410 -6.06 -3.39 8.26
CA CYS A 410 -5.71 -3.96 6.97
C CYS A 410 -6.70 -5.07 6.65
N ILE A 411 -7.38 -4.96 5.52
CA ILE A 411 -8.40 -5.93 5.12
C ILE A 411 -8.14 -6.46 3.72
N ASN A 412 -8.52 -7.71 3.51
CA ASN A 412 -8.69 -8.32 2.21
C ASN A 412 -10.13 -8.86 2.13
N PRO A 413 -10.98 -8.38 1.20
CA PRO A 413 -12.29 -8.97 0.98
C PRO A 413 -12.23 -10.35 0.31
N GLY A 414 -11.08 -10.73 -0.24
CA GLY A 414 -10.94 -11.94 -1.04
C GLY A 414 -11.62 -11.83 -2.40
N SER A 415 -11.48 -12.86 -3.21
CA SER A 415 -12.12 -12.93 -4.52
C SER A 415 -13.58 -13.34 -4.36
N PHE A 416 -14.52 -12.42 -4.61
CA PHE A 416 -15.97 -12.61 -4.43
C PHE A 416 -16.49 -13.95 -4.97
N PRO A 417 -16.28 -14.33 -6.25
CA PRO A 417 -16.76 -15.61 -6.77
C PRO A 417 -16.05 -16.84 -6.18
N ARG A 418 -14.88 -16.69 -5.56
CA ARG A 418 -14.07 -17.80 -5.03
C ARG A 418 -14.15 -17.95 -3.51
N SER A 419 -14.56 -16.91 -2.78
CA SER A 419 -14.71 -16.91 -1.34
C SER A 419 -16.10 -17.33 -0.86
N GLY A 420 -16.97 -17.80 -1.76
CA GLY A 420 -18.38 -18.01 -1.44
C GLY A 420 -19.17 -16.70 -1.33
N PHE A 421 -18.80 -15.72 -2.15
CA PHE A 421 -19.42 -14.39 -2.22
C PHE A 421 -19.23 -13.54 -0.96
N SER A 422 -18.09 -13.69 -0.29
CA SER A 422 -17.70 -12.82 0.84
C SER A 422 -17.31 -11.43 0.36
N PHE A 423 -17.62 -10.42 1.16
CA PHE A 423 -17.18 -9.05 0.99
C PHE A 423 -16.75 -8.50 2.36
N LYS A 424 -16.36 -7.22 2.44
CA LYS A 424 -16.04 -6.57 3.72
C LYS A 424 -16.82 -5.28 3.85
N VAL A 425 -17.24 -4.98 5.07
CA VAL A 425 -17.91 -3.72 5.41
C VAL A 425 -17.05 -2.95 6.39
N PHE A 426 -16.92 -1.64 6.20
CA PHE A 426 -16.22 -0.75 7.12
C PHE A 426 -17.12 0.39 7.56
N TYR A 427 -17.22 0.58 8.87
CA TYR A 427 -17.91 1.70 9.50
C TYR A 427 -16.87 2.72 9.97
N PRO A 428 -16.70 3.86 9.27
CA PRO A 428 -15.71 4.85 9.65
C PRO A 428 -15.97 5.46 11.03
N SER A 429 -17.22 5.66 11.45
CA SER A 429 -17.57 6.29 12.73
C SER A 429 -16.82 5.69 13.93
N ASN A 430 -16.72 4.37 13.99
CA ASN A 430 -16.07 3.61 15.07
C ASN A 430 -14.88 2.75 14.60
N LYS A 431 -14.51 2.82 13.31
CA LYS A 431 -13.47 2.03 12.66
C LYS A 431 -13.66 0.51 12.77
N THR A 432 -14.90 0.04 12.76
CA THR A 432 -15.23 -1.39 12.82
C THR A 432 -15.27 -1.99 11.42
N VAL A 433 -14.84 -3.25 11.30
CA VAL A 433 -14.96 -4.07 10.09
C VAL A 433 -15.88 -5.25 10.35
N GLU A 434 -16.79 -5.48 9.41
CA GLU A 434 -17.67 -6.64 9.36
C GLU A 434 -17.44 -7.41 8.05
N ASP A 435 -17.97 -8.65 8.01
CA ASP A 435 -17.84 -9.64 6.94
C ASP A 435 -19.16 -9.88 6.21
#